data_AF-F0WT89-F1
#
_entry.id   AF-F0WT89-F1
#
_cell.length_a   1.000
_cell.length_b   1.000
_cell.length_c   1.000
_cell.angle_alpha   90.00
_cell.angle_beta   90.00
_cell.angle_gamma   90.00
#
_symmetry.space_group_name_H-M   'P 1'
#
loop_
_entity.id
_entity.type
_entity.pdbx_description
1 polymer ?
#
loop_
_entity_poly.entity_id
_entity_poly.type
_entity_poly.pdbx_seq_one_letter_code
_entity_poly.pdbx_strand_id
1 'polypeptide(L)'
;MNSRAAWFKEFRFAAFIIQRENSRQIDKATYLSEAYSSLYNFVMAPIKAHELRSKSKTELLRQLDDFQQELAQFRVLNVTAGPSNKLSKIKGIRKSIARVLTVYNQMQKAKLRQALGSKKHVPLDLRRKKTRAMRRALTKHEKSIKTVKQQKKEAYFPQRRYALKA
;
A
#
# COMPACT_ATOMS: atom_id res chain seq x y z
N MET A 1 60.93 -41.64 -5.36
CA MET A 1 60.46 -40.26 -5.63
C MET A 1 59.18 -39.99 -4.84
N ASN A 2 59.03 -38.76 -4.34
CA ASN A 2 58.03 -38.29 -3.38
C ASN A 2 56.57 -38.66 -3.72
N SER A 3 55.92 -39.52 -2.93
CA SER A 3 54.47 -39.76 -3.04
C SER A 3 53.67 -39.54 -1.74
N ARG A 4 54.33 -39.31 -0.59
CA ARG A 4 53.64 -38.94 0.68
C ARG A 4 53.60 -37.42 0.96
N ALA A 5 54.50 -36.64 0.36
CA ALA A 5 54.56 -35.19 0.54
C ALA A 5 53.56 -34.42 -0.35
N ALA A 6 53.09 -35.03 -1.44
CA ALA A 6 52.09 -34.41 -2.33
C ALA A 6 50.70 -34.38 -1.66
N TRP A 7 50.29 -35.48 -1.04
CA TRP A 7 49.00 -35.64 -0.38
C TRP A 7 48.77 -34.65 0.78
N PHE A 8 49.80 -34.36 1.58
CA PHE A 8 49.68 -33.42 2.71
C PHE A 8 49.59 -31.95 2.26
N LYS A 9 50.22 -31.59 1.13
CA LYS A 9 50.11 -30.25 0.55
C LYS A 9 48.76 -30.04 -0.12
N GLU A 10 48.23 -31.06 -0.79
CA GLU A 10 46.90 -31.02 -1.40
C GLU A 10 45.77 -30.96 -0.35
N PHE A 11 45.87 -31.70 0.75
CA PHE A 11 44.87 -31.64 1.83
C PHE A 11 44.85 -30.29 2.56
N ARG A 12 46.02 -29.68 2.83
CA ARG A 12 46.06 -28.32 3.41
C ARG A 12 45.59 -27.25 2.43
N PHE A 13 45.85 -27.43 1.13
CA PHE A 13 45.38 -26.50 0.10
C PHE A 13 43.86 -26.62 -0.10
N ALA A 14 43.31 -27.83 -0.11
CA ALA A 14 41.87 -28.08 -0.16
C ALA A 14 41.17 -27.53 1.10
N ALA A 15 41.73 -27.76 2.30
CA ALA A 15 41.19 -27.18 3.53
C ALA A 15 41.27 -25.64 3.53
N PHE A 16 42.33 -25.03 2.99
CA PHE A 16 42.44 -23.57 2.86
C PHE A 16 41.45 -23.01 1.83
N ILE A 17 41.25 -23.69 0.70
CA ILE A 17 40.25 -23.34 -0.31
C ILE A 17 38.85 -23.42 0.31
N ILE A 18 38.51 -24.52 1.00
CA ILE A 18 37.21 -24.71 1.67
C ILE A 18 37.01 -23.66 2.77
N GLN A 19 38.01 -23.40 3.62
CA GLN A 19 37.95 -22.35 4.66
C GLN A 19 37.72 -20.97 4.03
N ARG A 20 38.41 -20.66 2.92
CA ARG A 20 38.31 -19.38 2.19
C ARG A 20 37.00 -19.25 1.40
N GLU A 21 36.43 -20.35 0.93
CA GLU A 21 35.09 -20.40 0.32
C GLU A 21 34.03 -20.14 1.39
N ASN A 22 34.15 -20.77 2.57
CA ASN A 22 33.22 -20.60 3.69
C ASN A 22 33.25 -19.17 4.25
N SER A 23 34.43 -18.57 4.43
CA SER A 23 34.57 -17.15 4.83
C SER A 23 33.94 -16.20 3.80
N ARG A 24 34.14 -16.42 2.50
CA ARG A 24 33.48 -15.64 1.43
C ARG A 24 31.96 -15.80 1.41
N GLN A 25 31.44 -16.95 1.85
CA GLN A 25 30.00 -17.20 1.94
C GLN A 25 29.37 -16.49 3.14
N ILE A 26 30.08 -16.45 4.28
CA ILE A 26 29.70 -15.69 5.48
C ILE A 26 29.71 -14.19 5.19
N ASP A 27 30.76 -13.66 4.53
CA ASP A 27 30.88 -12.24 4.17
C ASP A 27 29.80 -11.78 3.18
N LYS A 28 29.37 -12.65 2.25
CA LYS A 28 28.26 -12.37 1.32
C LYS A 28 26.91 -12.35 2.03
N ALA A 29 26.69 -13.24 3.00
CA ALA A 29 25.45 -13.29 3.77
C ALA A 29 25.29 -12.08 4.69
N THR A 30 26.36 -11.65 5.35
CA THR A 30 26.38 -10.42 6.17
C THR A 30 26.16 -9.17 5.30
N TYR A 31 26.86 -9.03 4.17
CA TYR A 31 26.67 -7.90 3.23
C TYR A 31 25.24 -7.82 2.69
N LEU A 32 24.63 -8.96 2.34
CA LEU A 32 23.24 -8.98 1.88
C LEU A 32 22.28 -8.63 3.03
N SER A 33 22.50 -9.11 4.25
CA SER A 33 21.66 -8.75 5.40
C SER A 33 21.76 -7.27 5.78
N GLU A 34 22.96 -6.68 5.74
CA GLU A 34 23.21 -5.26 6.03
C GLU A 34 22.67 -4.36 4.91
N ALA A 35 22.80 -4.75 3.64
CA ALA A 35 22.22 -4.04 2.52
C ALA A 35 20.69 -4.07 2.55
N TYR A 36 20.07 -5.21 2.89
CA TYR A 36 18.62 -5.30 3.07
C TYR A 36 18.15 -4.49 4.28
N SER A 37 18.89 -4.48 5.39
CA SER A 37 18.60 -3.65 6.56
C SER A 37 18.76 -2.15 6.27
N SER A 38 19.78 -1.72 5.52
CA SER A 38 19.98 -0.31 5.16
C SER A 38 18.95 0.18 4.14
N LEU A 39 18.58 -0.66 3.17
CA LEU A 39 17.46 -0.40 2.25
C LEU A 39 16.12 -0.35 3.00
N TYR A 40 15.93 -1.19 4.01
CA TYR A 40 14.75 -1.16 4.86
C TYR A 40 14.68 0.13 5.67
N ASN A 41 15.79 0.62 6.23
CA ASN A 41 15.85 1.89 6.96
C ASN A 41 15.67 3.13 6.05
N PHE A 42 16.14 3.09 4.79
CA PHE A 42 15.86 4.13 3.78
C PHE A 42 14.39 4.12 3.33
N VAL A 43 13.72 2.98 3.40
CA VAL A 43 12.28 2.80 3.10
C VAL A 43 11.40 3.08 4.34
N MET A 44 11.93 2.87 5.55
CA MET A 44 11.24 2.93 6.84
C MET A 44 11.82 3.98 7.80
N ALA A 45 11.66 5.25 7.44
CA ALA A 45 11.28 6.27 8.42
C ALA A 45 10.50 7.40 7.75
N PRO A 46 9.20 7.18 7.51
CA PRO A 46 8.24 8.24 7.73
C PRO A 46 7.05 7.71 8.54
N ILE A 47 6.40 8.57 9.33
CA ILE A 47 5.25 8.26 10.21
C ILE A 47 4.33 7.13 9.69
N LYS A 48 3.94 6.22 10.58
CA LYS A 48 3.05 5.11 10.23
C LYS A 48 1.59 5.59 10.21
N ALA A 49 0.85 5.19 9.18
CA ALA A 49 -0.51 5.67 8.97
C ALA A 49 -1.50 5.22 10.06
N HIS A 50 -1.28 4.09 10.72
CA HIS A 50 -2.16 3.63 11.79
C HIS A 50 -2.05 4.50 13.05
N GLU A 51 -0.84 4.96 13.38
CA GLU A 51 -0.58 5.88 14.50
C GLU A 51 -1.30 7.22 14.30
N LEU A 52 -1.42 7.69 13.05
CA LEU A 52 -2.11 8.94 12.72
C LEU A 52 -3.63 8.85 12.87
N ARG A 53 -4.24 7.67 12.73
CA ARG A 53 -5.70 7.52 12.79
C ARG A 53 -6.26 7.72 14.20
N SER A 54 -5.45 7.44 15.22
CA SER A 54 -5.83 7.61 16.62
C SER A 54 -5.70 9.05 17.11
N LYS A 55 -5.03 9.92 16.36
CA LYS A 55 -4.76 11.31 16.75
C LYS A 55 -5.95 12.23 16.51
N SER A 56 -5.98 13.33 17.25
CA SER A 56 -7.00 14.36 17.07
C SER A 56 -6.75 15.21 15.82
N LYS A 57 -7.79 15.92 15.35
CA LYS A 57 -7.68 16.79 14.16
C LYS A 57 -6.62 17.87 14.34
N THR A 58 -6.55 18.47 15.52
CA THR A 58 -5.62 19.55 15.86
C THR A 58 -4.18 19.06 15.89
N GLU A 59 -3.93 17.87 16.46
CA GLU A 59 -2.62 17.24 16.42
C GLU A 59 -2.15 16.95 15.00
N LEU A 60 -3.03 16.43 14.13
CA LEU A 60 -2.67 16.16 12.73
C LEU A 60 -2.27 17.42 11.98
N LEU A 61 -2.93 18.55 12.24
CA LEU A 61 -2.61 19.83 11.61
C LEU A 61 -1.28 20.39 12.14
N ARG A 62 -1.02 20.30 13.45
CA ARG A 62 0.28 20.69 14.02
C ARG A 62 1.43 19.88 13.41
N GLN A 63 1.28 18.55 13.35
CA GLN A 63 2.29 17.70 12.72
C GLN A 63 2.50 18.02 11.24
N LEU A 64 1.44 18.43 10.54
CA LEU A 64 1.53 18.85 9.14
C LEU A 64 2.39 20.12 8.99
N ASP A 65 2.17 21.11 9.85
CA ASP A 65 2.91 22.38 9.82
C ASP A 65 4.39 22.17 10.15
N ASP A 66 4.70 21.34 11.15
CA ASP A 66 6.08 20.98 11.51
C ASP A 66 6.83 20.37 10.32
N PHE A 67 6.20 19.41 9.61
CA PHE A 67 6.82 18.81 8.43
C PHE A 67 6.95 19.77 7.25
N GLN A 68 6.04 20.74 7.10
CA GLN A 68 6.14 21.75 6.06
C GLN A 68 7.30 22.72 6.32
N GLN A 69 7.48 23.14 7.57
CA GLN A 69 8.61 23.97 7.97
C GLN A 69 9.94 23.23 7.78
N GLU A 70 10.01 21.97 8.21
CA GLU A 70 11.19 21.12 8.03
C GLU A 70 11.53 20.93 6.53
N LEU A 71 10.52 20.70 5.69
CA LEU A 71 10.70 20.60 4.24
C LEU A 71 11.20 21.91 3.62
N ALA A 72 10.69 23.06 4.08
CA ALA A 72 11.14 24.37 3.60
C ALA A 72 12.61 24.62 3.95
N GLN A 73 13.03 24.29 5.17
CA GLN A 73 14.43 24.36 5.60
C GLN A 73 15.32 23.48 4.72
N PHE A 74 14.92 22.23 4.46
CA PHE A 74 15.71 21.32 3.62
C PHE A 74 15.80 21.77 2.15
N ARG A 75 14.80 22.48 1.62
CA ARG A 75 14.86 23.05 0.27
C ARG A 75 15.88 24.18 0.15
N VAL A 76 15.98 25.04 1.16
CA VAL A 76 17.02 26.08 1.20
C VAL A 76 18.40 25.44 1.25
N LEU A 77 18.59 24.44 2.14
CA LEU A 77 19.86 23.73 2.28
C LEU A 77 20.29 22.98 1.00
N ASN A 78 19.34 22.52 0.20
CA ASN A 78 19.62 21.91 -1.09
C ASN A 78 20.25 22.90 -2.09
N VAL A 79 19.81 24.17 -2.05
CA VAL A 79 20.36 25.22 -2.92
C VAL A 79 21.73 25.68 -2.45
N THR A 80 21.96 25.74 -1.13
CA THR A 80 23.24 26.16 -0.56
C THR A 80 24.29 25.04 -0.46
N ALA A 81 24.16 23.96 -1.25
CA ALA A 81 25.04 22.79 -1.26
C ALA A 81 25.31 22.18 0.14
N GLY A 82 24.25 21.98 0.93
CA GLY A 82 24.33 21.39 2.26
C GLY A 82 24.72 19.89 2.29
N PRO A 83 24.96 19.32 3.49
CA PRO A 83 25.44 17.95 3.64
C PRO A 83 24.43 16.90 3.14
N SER A 84 24.92 15.89 2.42
CA SER A 84 24.14 14.81 1.78
C SER A 84 23.14 14.10 2.72
N ASN A 85 23.51 13.90 3.98
CA ASN A 85 22.66 13.25 4.99
C ASN A 85 21.35 14.00 5.29
N LYS A 86 21.32 15.32 5.08
CA LYS A 86 20.09 16.13 5.26
C LYS A 86 19.20 16.08 4.01
N LEU A 87 19.81 15.93 2.83
CA LEU A 87 19.10 15.87 1.54
C LEU A 87 18.34 14.54 1.36
N SER A 88 18.89 13.44 1.87
CA SER A 88 18.25 12.12 1.82
C SER A 88 16.88 12.08 2.53
N LYS A 89 16.65 12.97 3.51
CA LYS A 89 15.40 13.08 4.28
C LYS A 89 14.24 13.74 3.52
N ILE A 90 14.51 14.51 2.46
CA ILE A 90 13.48 15.25 1.68
C ILE A 90 12.39 14.30 1.16
N LYS A 91 12.78 13.15 0.63
CA LYS A 91 11.84 12.14 0.12
C LYS A 91 10.98 11.55 1.24
N GLY A 92 11.55 11.34 2.43
CA GLY A 92 10.85 10.85 3.61
C GLY A 92 9.76 11.82 4.06
N ILE A 93 10.11 13.10 4.23
CA ILE A 93 9.19 14.14 4.72
C ILE A 93 8.05 14.42 3.74
N ARG A 94 8.33 14.46 2.43
CA ARG A 94 7.27 14.56 1.40
C ARG A 94 6.26 13.42 1.51
N LYS A 95 6.72 12.20 1.77
CA LYS A 95 5.85 11.04 1.99
C LYS A 95 5.09 11.17 3.31
N SER A 96 5.70 11.67 4.38
CA SER A 96 5.02 11.95 5.66
C SER A 96 3.88 12.95 5.49
N ILE A 97 4.13 14.09 4.85
CA ILE A 97 3.10 15.12 4.54
C ILE A 97 1.92 14.49 3.79
N ALA A 98 2.22 13.72 2.73
CA ALA A 98 1.18 13.08 1.93
C ALA A 98 0.33 12.10 2.76
N ARG A 99 0.94 11.35 3.70
CA ARG A 99 0.21 10.44 4.60
C ARG A 99 -0.68 11.19 5.59
N VAL A 100 -0.19 12.27 6.22
CA VAL A 100 -0.99 13.09 7.14
C VAL A 100 -2.21 13.66 6.43
N LEU A 101 -2.03 14.26 5.25
CA LEU A 101 -3.14 14.77 4.44
C LEU A 101 -4.12 13.66 4.01
N THR A 102 -3.59 12.48 3.67
CA THR A 102 -4.43 11.33 3.29
C THR A 102 -5.31 10.88 4.46
N VAL A 103 -4.73 10.71 5.65
CA VAL A 103 -5.49 10.29 6.85
C VAL A 103 -6.50 11.37 7.26
N TYR A 104 -6.11 12.65 7.24
CA TYR A 104 -7.02 13.76 7.52
C TYR A 104 -8.23 13.75 6.58
N ASN A 105 -8.00 13.63 5.27
CA ASN A 105 -9.05 13.59 4.26
C ASN A 105 -9.93 12.34 4.39
N GLN A 106 -9.34 11.18 4.73
CA GLN A 106 -10.09 9.95 5.00
C GLN A 106 -11.05 10.14 6.19
N MET A 107 -10.56 10.68 7.31
CA MET A 107 -11.36 10.93 8.51
C MET A 107 -12.46 11.97 8.24
N GLN A 108 -12.15 13.05 7.53
CA GLN A 108 -13.14 14.06 7.15
C GLN A 108 -14.26 13.47 6.28
N LYS A 109 -13.91 12.72 5.23
CA LYS A 109 -14.91 12.07 4.36
C LYS A 109 -15.71 11.00 5.10
N ALA A 110 -15.09 10.26 6.03
CA ALA A 110 -15.79 9.27 6.85
C ALA A 110 -16.85 9.93 7.75
N LYS A 111 -16.49 11.01 8.46
CA LYS A 111 -17.41 11.81 9.29
C LYS A 111 -18.54 12.40 8.44
N LEU A 112 -18.24 12.95 7.26
CA LEU A 112 -19.26 13.47 6.35
C LEU A 112 -20.22 12.37 5.86
N ARG A 113 -19.72 11.16 5.53
CA ARG A 113 -20.57 10.03 5.15
C ARG A 113 -21.50 9.59 6.28
N GLN A 114 -21.00 9.56 7.52
CA GLN A 114 -21.82 9.26 8.70
C GLN A 114 -22.91 10.32 8.91
N ALA A 115 -22.57 11.60 8.82
CA ALA A 115 -23.52 12.70 9.01
C ALA A 115 -24.58 12.83 7.90
N LEU A 116 -24.23 12.48 6.66
CA LEU A 116 -25.16 12.52 5.52
C LEU A 116 -25.96 11.22 5.35
N GLY A 117 -25.41 10.07 5.77
CA GLY A 117 -26.10 8.78 5.81
C GLY A 117 -26.84 8.45 4.51
N SER A 118 -28.13 8.14 4.64
CA SER A 118 -29.05 7.76 3.55
C SER A 118 -29.88 8.93 3.02
N LYS A 119 -29.49 10.19 3.27
CA LYS A 119 -30.21 11.36 2.76
C LYS A 119 -30.29 11.31 1.23
N LYS A 120 -31.43 11.74 0.68
CA LYS A 120 -31.69 11.78 -0.78
C LYS A 120 -30.64 12.62 -1.53
N HIS A 121 -30.23 13.74 -0.95
CA HIS A 121 -29.32 14.70 -1.59
C HIS A 121 -27.92 14.63 -0.98
N VAL A 122 -27.04 13.89 -1.66
CA VAL A 122 -25.63 13.76 -1.28
C VAL A 122 -24.75 14.55 -2.26
N PRO A 123 -23.70 15.25 -1.77
CA PRO A 123 -22.71 15.92 -2.62
C PRO A 123 -22.07 14.99 -3.65
N LEU A 124 -21.72 15.53 -4.82
CA LEU A 124 -21.16 14.74 -5.95
C LEU A 124 -19.90 13.94 -5.58
N ASP A 125 -19.04 14.48 -4.71
CA ASP A 125 -17.79 13.83 -4.26
C ASP A 125 -18.04 12.55 -3.44
N LEU A 126 -19.16 12.49 -2.70
CA LEU A 126 -19.49 11.34 -1.86
C LEU A 126 -20.35 10.30 -2.58
N ARG A 127 -20.88 10.60 -3.77
CA ARG A 127 -21.65 9.65 -4.56
C ARG A 127 -20.75 8.51 -5.05
N ARG A 128 -21.29 7.29 -5.05
CA ARG A 128 -20.59 6.13 -5.61
C ARG A 128 -20.24 6.37 -7.08
N LYS A 129 -18.97 6.21 -7.44
CA LYS A 129 -18.51 6.28 -8.83
C LYS A 129 -19.06 5.09 -9.61
N LYS A 130 -19.86 5.36 -10.63
CA LYS A 130 -20.39 4.42 -11.63
C LYS A 130 -20.24 5.05 -13.01
N THR A 131 -20.35 4.25 -14.07
CA THR A 131 -20.40 4.77 -15.44
C THR A 131 -21.67 5.61 -15.64
N ARG A 132 -21.65 6.52 -16.62
CA ARG A 132 -22.82 7.36 -16.94
C ARG A 132 -24.03 6.51 -17.35
N ALA A 133 -23.82 5.48 -18.16
CA ALA A 133 -24.86 4.54 -18.56
C ALA A 133 -25.51 3.86 -17.35
N MET A 134 -24.71 3.34 -16.41
CA MET A 134 -25.23 2.72 -15.18
C MET A 134 -25.99 3.68 -14.27
N ARG A 135 -25.66 4.98 -14.26
CA ARG A 135 -26.39 5.99 -13.48
C ARG A 135 -27.75 6.34 -14.09
N ARG A 136 -27.90 6.21 -15.41
CA ARG A 136 -29.14 6.50 -16.15
C ARG A 136 -30.03 5.28 -16.33
N ALA A 137 -29.49 4.08 -16.13
CA ALA A 137 -30.26 2.85 -16.22
C ALA A 137 -31.34 2.77 -15.12
N LEU A 138 -32.47 2.14 -15.47
CA LEU A 138 -33.52 1.80 -14.52
C LEU A 138 -33.00 0.93 -13.37
N THR A 139 -33.59 1.11 -12.19
CA THR A 139 -33.34 0.29 -11.00
C THR A 139 -33.79 -1.16 -11.24
N LYS A 140 -33.23 -2.11 -10.47
CA LYS A 140 -33.61 -3.53 -10.56
C LYS A 140 -35.10 -3.72 -10.27
N HIS A 141 -35.64 -2.94 -9.33
CA HIS A 141 -37.07 -2.97 -9.01
C HIS A 141 -37.90 -2.53 -10.21
N GLU A 142 -37.63 -1.35 -10.79
CA GLU A 142 -38.34 -0.85 -11.98
C GLU A 142 -38.29 -1.85 -13.15
N LYS A 143 -37.13 -2.45 -13.40
CA LYS A 143 -36.99 -3.49 -14.45
C LYS A 143 -37.79 -4.76 -14.16
N SER A 144 -38.05 -5.06 -12.90
CA SER A 144 -38.81 -6.24 -12.46
C SER A 144 -40.31 -5.99 -12.35
N ILE A 145 -40.77 -4.74 -12.47
CA ILE A 145 -42.20 -4.43 -12.43
C ILE A 145 -42.86 -5.09 -13.65
N LYS A 146 -43.78 -6.00 -13.37
CA LYS A 146 -44.60 -6.70 -14.37
C LYS A 146 -46.04 -6.25 -14.23
N THR A 147 -46.75 -6.20 -15.36
CA THR A 147 -48.19 -5.93 -15.34
C THR A 147 -48.93 -7.06 -14.61
N VAL A 148 -50.08 -6.75 -14.02
CA VAL A 148 -50.93 -7.75 -13.33
C VAL A 148 -51.27 -8.92 -14.26
N LYS A 149 -51.50 -8.65 -15.54
CA LYS A 149 -51.75 -9.67 -16.57
C LYS A 149 -50.56 -10.62 -16.74
N GLN A 150 -49.35 -10.09 -16.83
CA GLN A 150 -48.14 -10.90 -16.95
C GLN A 150 -47.89 -11.73 -15.68
N GLN A 151 -48.07 -11.14 -14.49
CA GLN A 151 -47.91 -11.86 -13.22
C GLN A 151 -48.85 -13.08 -13.14
N LYS A 152 -50.13 -12.90 -13.49
CA LYS A 152 -51.11 -14.01 -13.55
C LYS A 152 -50.68 -15.09 -14.52
N LYS A 153 -50.22 -14.71 -15.73
CA LYS A 153 -49.76 -15.68 -16.74
C LYS A 153 -48.57 -16.50 -16.26
N GLU A 154 -47.58 -15.87 -15.66
CA GLU A 154 -46.39 -16.54 -15.12
C GLU A 154 -46.72 -17.46 -13.94
N ALA A 155 -47.66 -17.06 -13.08
CA ALA A 155 -48.14 -17.89 -11.97
C ALA A 155 -48.88 -19.15 -12.47
N TYR A 156 -49.73 -19.01 -13.50
CA TYR A 156 -50.48 -20.13 -14.05
C TYR A 156 -49.61 -21.09 -14.87
N PHE A 157 -48.63 -20.58 -15.62
CA PHE A 157 -47.80 -21.38 -16.53
C PHE A 157 -46.30 -21.22 -16.21
N PRO A 158 -45.81 -21.77 -15.08
CA PRO A 158 -44.38 -21.74 -14.78
C PRO A 158 -43.61 -22.63 -15.76
N GLN A 159 -42.39 -22.24 -16.11
CA GLN A 159 -41.48 -23.11 -16.88
C GLN A 159 -41.12 -24.33 -16.03
N ARG A 160 -41.59 -25.50 -16.45
CA ARG A 160 -41.31 -26.77 -15.78
C ARG A 160 -40.12 -27.44 -16.43
N ARG A 161 -39.24 -28.02 -15.62
CA ARG A 161 -38.15 -28.88 -16.10
C ARG A 161 -38.69 -30.29 -16.31
N TYR A 162 -38.49 -30.85 -17.50
CA TYR A 162 -38.87 -32.22 -17.83
C TYR A 162 -37.73 -32.90 -18.60
N ALA A 163 -37.70 -34.22 -18.56
CA ALA A 163 -36.80 -35.06 -19.35
C ALA A 163 -37.62 -36.20 -19.95
N LEU A 164 -37.19 -36.68 -21.12
CA LEU A 164 -37.79 -37.85 -21.76
C LEU A 164 -37.01 -39.09 -21.32
N LYS A 165 -37.74 -40.15 -21.02
CA LYS A 165 -37.15 -41.45 -20.74
C LYS A 165 -36.61 -42.03 -22.06
N ALA A 166 -35.38 -42.52 -22.04
CA ALA A 166 -34.82 -43.31 -23.12
C ALA A 166 -35.43 -44.71 -23.13
#